data_AF-A0A660URA7-F1
#
_entry.id   AF-A0A660URA7-F1
#
_cell.length_a   1.000
_cell.length_b   1.000
_cell.length_c   1.000
_cell.angle_alpha   90.00
_cell.angle_beta   90.00
_cell.angle_gamma   90.00
#
_symmetry.space_group_name_H-M   'P 1'
#
loop_
_entity.id
_entity.type
_entity.pdbx_description
1 polymer ?
#
loop_
_entity_poly.entity_id
_entity_poly.type
_entity_poly.pdbx_seq_one_letter_code
_entity_poly.pdbx_strand_id
1 'polypeptide(L)'
;MVGMAYGASQVASTAAAGDAARAKSKARSVERHVRVLEANLAKSMMINEALWEMIRDRHGLTEKDLHDKLYEVDMRDGVLNGKNQRESVKCPNCDHAVSPRHPACIYCGQVIDDSVFAIS
;
A
#
# COMPACT_ATOMS: atom_id res chain seq x y z
N MET A 1 -3.80 -39.25 -41.55
CA MET A 1 -3.21 -38.82 -40.25
C MET A 1 -2.76 -37.35 -40.20
N VAL A 2 -3.11 -36.47 -41.16
CA VAL A 2 -2.63 -35.06 -41.19
C VAL A 2 -3.57 -34.07 -40.49
N GLY A 3 -4.85 -34.40 -40.32
CA GLY A 3 -5.87 -33.48 -39.77
C GLY A 3 -5.76 -33.18 -38.26
N MET A 4 -5.23 -34.10 -37.45
CA MET A 4 -5.12 -33.91 -36.00
C MET A 4 -3.98 -32.97 -35.59
N ALA A 5 -2.91 -32.87 -36.38
CA ALA A 5 -1.77 -31.99 -36.09
C ALA A 5 -2.08 -30.50 -36.33
N TYR A 6 -2.91 -30.19 -37.33
CA TYR A 6 -3.34 -28.82 -37.64
C TYR A 6 -4.24 -28.22 -36.55
N GLY A 7 -5.14 -29.01 -35.96
CA GLY A 7 -6.03 -28.54 -34.89
C GLY A 7 -5.29 -28.17 -33.60
N ALA A 8 -4.28 -28.94 -33.20
CA ALA A 8 -3.49 -28.66 -32.01
C ALA A 8 -2.65 -27.37 -32.13
N SER A 9 -2.07 -27.12 -33.31
CA SER A 9 -1.31 -25.90 -33.61
C SER A 9 -2.20 -24.65 -33.58
N GLN A 10 -3.42 -24.75 -34.10
CA GLN A 10 -4.37 -23.63 -34.12
C GLN A 10 -4.85 -23.28 -32.70
N VAL A 11 -5.14 -24.26 -31.85
CA VAL A 11 -5.56 -24.05 -30.45
C VAL A 11 -4.44 -23.44 -29.60
N ALA A 12 -3.18 -23.86 -29.79
CA ALA A 12 -2.04 -23.26 -29.09
C ALA A 12 -1.84 -21.78 -29.47
N SER A 13 -2.03 -21.44 -30.75
CA SER A 13 -1.89 -20.06 -31.24
C SER A 13 -2.96 -19.10 -30.70
N THR A 14 -4.21 -19.57 -30.57
CA THR A 14 -5.32 -18.76 -30.03
C THR A 14 -5.20 -18.60 -28.51
N ALA A 15 -4.74 -19.62 -27.79
CA ALA A 15 -4.42 -19.53 -26.37
C ALA A 15 -3.30 -18.50 -26.11
N ALA A 16 -2.20 -18.55 -26.87
CA ALA A 16 -1.09 -17.60 -26.78
C ALA A 16 -1.53 -16.16 -27.10
N ALA A 17 -2.38 -15.97 -28.11
CA ALA A 17 -2.96 -14.65 -28.43
C ALA A 17 -3.86 -14.12 -27.29
N GLY A 18 -4.64 -15.01 -26.66
CA GLY A 18 -5.46 -14.69 -25.49
C GLY A 18 -4.62 -14.27 -24.28
N ASP A 19 -3.54 -14.99 -23.99
CA ASP A 19 -2.59 -14.64 -22.91
C ASP A 19 -1.88 -13.31 -23.16
N ALA A 20 -1.44 -13.08 -24.40
CA ALA A 20 -0.82 -11.80 -24.78
C ALA A 20 -1.80 -10.62 -24.62
N ALA A 21 -3.07 -10.80 -24.99
CA ALA A 21 -4.10 -9.77 -24.82
C ALA A 21 -4.38 -9.49 -23.33
N ARG A 22 -4.46 -10.54 -22.51
CA ARG A 22 -4.61 -10.42 -21.04
C ARG A 22 -3.44 -9.69 -20.40
N ALA A 23 -2.21 -10.07 -20.75
CA ALA A 23 -0.99 -9.42 -20.25
C ALA A 23 -0.95 -7.93 -20.63
N LYS A 24 -1.30 -7.59 -21.87
CA LYS A 24 -1.38 -6.20 -22.34
C LYS A 24 -2.44 -5.40 -21.60
N SER A 25 -3.61 -5.98 -21.34
CA SER A 25 -4.68 -5.34 -20.56
C SER A 25 -4.23 -5.08 -19.12
N LYS A 26 -3.60 -6.08 -18.49
CA LYS A 26 -3.05 -5.95 -17.13
C LYS A 26 -1.97 -4.87 -17.05
N ALA A 27 -1.04 -4.84 -17.99
CA ALA A 27 0.01 -3.81 -18.05
C ALA A 27 -0.58 -2.39 -18.13
N ARG A 28 -1.56 -2.17 -19.03
CA ARG A 28 -2.26 -0.87 -19.15
C ARG A 28 -3.01 -0.48 -17.87
N SER A 29 -3.61 -1.45 -17.19
CA SER A 29 -4.26 -1.22 -15.90
C SER A 29 -3.25 -0.82 -14.83
N VAL A 30 -2.10 -1.49 -14.75
CA VAL A 30 -1.02 -1.13 -13.81
C VAL A 30 -0.47 0.27 -14.11
N GLU A 31 -0.17 0.58 -15.37
CA GLU A 31 0.28 1.91 -15.79
C GLU A 31 -0.70 3.02 -15.38
N ARG A 32 -2.01 2.78 -15.54
CA ARG A 32 -3.03 3.72 -15.09
C ARG A 32 -2.98 3.90 -13.56
N HIS A 33 -2.90 2.81 -12.80
CA HIS A 33 -2.81 2.90 -11.34
C HIS A 33 -1.56 3.65 -10.89
N VAL A 34 -0.40 3.40 -11.51
CA VAL A 34 0.85 4.12 -11.20
C VAL A 34 0.68 5.61 -11.42
N ARG A 35 0.13 6.04 -12.57
CA ARG A 35 -0.11 7.47 -12.84
C ARG A 35 -1.03 8.13 -11.81
N VAL A 36 -2.07 7.41 -11.37
CA VAL A 36 -2.97 7.92 -10.33
C VAL A 36 -2.24 8.03 -8.98
N LEU A 37 -1.42 7.05 -8.62
CA LEU A 37 -0.61 7.09 -7.40
C LEU A 37 0.41 8.23 -7.43
N GLU A 38 1.09 8.44 -8.56
CA GLU A 38 2.02 9.55 -8.75
C GLU A 38 1.32 10.91 -8.60
N ALA A 39 0.14 11.08 -9.22
CA ALA A 39 -0.65 12.30 -9.10
C ALA A 39 -1.11 12.55 -7.65
N ASN A 40 -1.57 11.50 -6.96
CA ASN A 40 -1.97 11.60 -5.56
C ASN A 40 -0.77 11.90 -4.64
N LEU A 41 0.40 11.32 -4.90
CA LEU A 41 1.61 11.59 -4.16
C LEU A 41 2.04 13.05 -4.32
N ALA A 42 2.07 13.57 -5.56
CA ALA A 42 2.40 14.96 -5.83
C ALA A 42 1.43 15.92 -5.10
N LYS A 43 0.13 15.62 -5.11
CA LYS A 43 -0.88 16.39 -4.38
C LYS A 43 -0.66 16.35 -2.87
N SER A 44 -0.36 15.17 -2.32
CA SER A 44 -0.06 15.02 -0.89
C SER A 44 1.21 15.76 -0.47
N MET A 45 2.25 15.78 -1.32
CA MET A 45 3.47 16.55 -1.07
C MET A 45 3.18 18.04 -1.01
N MET A 46 2.40 18.56 -1.97
CA MET A 46 1.99 19.97 -1.98
C MET A 46 1.17 20.34 -0.73
N ILE A 47 0.26 19.46 -0.29
CA ILE A 47 -0.51 19.68 0.94
C ILE A 47 0.41 19.67 2.16
N ASN A 48 1.35 18.73 2.25
CA ASN A 48 2.29 18.64 3.38
C ASN A 48 3.21 19.87 3.45
N GLU A 49 3.66 20.37 2.30
CA GLU A 49 4.44 21.61 2.21
C GLU A 49 3.63 22.80 2.73
N ALA A 50 2.39 22.98 2.25
CA ALA A 50 1.51 24.04 2.72
C ALA A 50 1.22 23.94 4.23
N LEU A 51 0.98 22.73 4.75
CA LEU A 51 0.78 22.50 6.18
C LEU A 51 2.03 22.85 6.98
N TRP A 52 3.21 22.45 6.51
CA TRP A 52 4.47 22.78 7.15
C TRP A 52 4.68 24.29 7.21
N GLU A 53 4.52 25.00 6.09
CA GLU A 53 4.66 26.46 6.04
C GLU A 53 3.68 27.15 7.00
N MET A 54 2.41 26.76 6.99
CA MET A 54 1.39 27.31 7.90
C MET A 54 1.75 27.15 9.38
N ILE A 55 2.28 25.98 9.77
CA ILE A 55 2.65 25.70 11.17
C ILE A 55 3.96 26.42 11.50
N ARG A 56 4.97 26.32 10.62
CA ARG A 56 6.27 26.96 10.77
C ARG A 56 6.13 28.45 11.00
N ASP A 57 5.38 29.13 10.14
CA ASP A 57 5.26 30.59 10.17
C ASP A 57 4.46 31.08 11.38
N ARG A 58 3.45 30.31 11.80
CA ARG A 58 2.64 30.64 12.99
C ARG A 58 3.40 30.45 14.30
N HIS A 59 4.31 29.48 14.35
CA HIS A 59 4.99 29.07 15.58
C HIS A 59 6.49 29.41 15.62
N GLY A 60 7.03 30.01 14.56
CA GLY A 60 8.45 30.34 14.45
C GLY A 60 9.35 29.10 14.46
N LEU A 61 8.86 27.98 13.94
CA LEU A 61 9.63 26.72 13.93
C LEU A 61 10.77 26.80 12.93
N THR A 62 11.83 26.06 13.22
CA THR A 62 12.98 25.89 12.34
C THR A 62 12.92 24.56 11.62
N GLU A 63 13.72 24.42 10.56
CA GLU A 63 13.90 23.15 9.87
C GLU A 63 14.52 22.07 10.78
N LYS A 64 15.32 22.49 11.78
CA LYS A 64 15.83 21.60 12.82
C LYS A 64 14.70 20.98 13.66
N ASP A 65 13.69 21.77 14.03
CA ASP A 65 12.55 21.28 14.81
C ASP A 65 11.75 20.23 14.02
N LEU A 66 11.62 20.42 12.70
CA LEU A 66 11.01 19.44 11.81
C LEU A 66 11.81 18.12 11.80
N HIS A 67 13.13 18.20 11.62
CA HIS A 67 13.99 17.01 11.62
C HIS A 67 13.95 16.26 12.94
N ASP A 68 14.04 16.97 14.06
CA ASP A 68 13.97 16.37 15.40
C ASP A 68 12.60 15.71 15.61
N LYS A 69 11.51 16.31 15.12
CA LYS A 69 10.17 15.72 15.20
C LYS A 69 9.99 14.50 14.30
N LEU A 70 10.56 14.52 13.09
CA LEU A 70 10.55 13.35 12.19
C LEU A 70 11.29 12.17 12.82
N TYR A 71 12.44 12.42 13.46
CA TYR A 71 13.17 11.40 14.21
C TYR A 71 12.34 10.84 15.37
N GLU A 72 11.71 11.71 16.17
CA GLU A 72 10.81 11.28 17.24
C GLU A 72 9.68 10.40 16.72
N VAL A 73 9.05 10.78 15.60
CA VAL A 73 7.94 10.04 14.99
C VAL A 73 8.37 8.69 14.45
N ASP A 74 9.52 8.61 13.79
CA ASP A 74 10.07 7.34 13.28
C ASP A 74 10.40 6.38 14.43
N MET A 75 11.00 6.91 15.50
CA MET A 75 11.36 6.14 16.69
C MET A 75 10.17 5.70 17.57
N ARG A 76 8.91 6.01 17.21
CA ARG A 76 7.74 5.63 18.02
C ARG A 76 7.52 4.13 18.11
N ASP A 77 7.98 3.38 17.11
CA ASP A 77 7.98 1.91 17.11
C ASP A 77 9.32 1.33 17.60
N GLY A 78 10.23 2.18 18.08
CA GLY A 78 11.56 1.81 18.55
C GLY A 78 12.58 1.54 17.45
N VAL A 79 12.23 1.72 16.17
CA VAL A 79 13.09 1.37 15.03
C VAL A 79 13.26 2.53 14.06
N LEU A 80 14.47 3.08 13.95
CA LEU A 80 14.81 4.10 12.96
C LEU A 80 14.88 3.51 11.54
N ASN A 81 13.75 3.46 10.82
CA ASN A 81 13.66 2.85 9.50
C ASN A 81 12.90 3.68 8.46
N GLY A 82 12.52 4.91 8.80
CA GLY A 82 11.67 5.78 7.98
C GLY A 82 10.23 5.29 7.87
N LYS A 83 9.80 4.40 8.76
CA LYS A 83 8.44 3.90 8.85
C LYS A 83 8.07 3.82 10.32
N ASN A 84 6.95 4.42 10.65
CA ASN A 84 6.29 4.23 11.93
C ASN A 84 5.25 3.10 11.76
N GLN A 85 5.70 1.85 11.88
CA GLN A 85 4.78 0.70 11.78
C GLN A 85 4.30 0.32 13.18
N ARG A 86 2.99 0.22 13.35
CA ARG A 86 2.42 -0.38 14.56
C ARG A 86 2.92 -1.84 14.67
N GLU A 87 3.24 -2.26 15.89
CA GLU A 87 3.61 -3.65 16.17
C GLU A 87 2.44 -4.60 15.92
N SER A 88 2.74 -5.88 15.64
CA SER A 88 1.73 -6.93 15.57
C SER A 88 1.07 -7.15 16.93
N VAL A 89 -0.26 -7.19 16.95
CA VAL A 89 -1.04 -7.43 18.16
C VAL A 89 -1.43 -8.90 18.26
N LYS A 90 -1.56 -9.41 19.48
CA LYS A 90 -2.04 -10.77 19.74
C LYS A 90 -3.56 -10.81 19.64
N CYS A 91 -4.11 -11.75 18.88
CA CYS A 91 -5.55 -11.97 18.81
C CYS A 91 -6.07 -12.43 20.18
N PRO A 92 -7.05 -11.75 20.80
CA PRO A 92 -7.57 -12.13 22.11
C PRO A 92 -8.33 -13.47 22.10
N ASN A 93 -8.78 -13.94 20.92
CA ASN A 93 -9.54 -15.19 20.78
C ASN A 93 -8.67 -16.41 20.45
N CYS A 94 -7.59 -16.24 19.66
CA CYS A 94 -6.81 -17.37 19.13
C CYS A 94 -5.29 -17.24 19.32
N ASP A 95 -4.82 -16.18 19.99
CA ASP A 95 -3.41 -15.88 20.31
C ASP A 95 -2.42 -15.82 19.14
N HIS A 96 -2.90 -15.87 17.89
CA HIS A 96 -2.06 -15.61 16.73
C HIS A 96 -1.66 -14.13 16.68
N ALA A 97 -0.44 -13.86 16.24
CA ALA A 97 0.02 -12.50 15.94
C ALA A 97 -0.69 -11.99 14.67
N VAL A 98 -1.32 -10.83 14.77
CA VAL A 98 -2.08 -10.19 13.71
C VAL A 98 -1.44 -8.86 13.38
N SER A 99 -1.20 -8.61 12.09
CA SER A 99 -0.70 -7.31 11.64
C SER A 99 -1.77 -6.24 11.93
N PRO A 100 -1.38 -5.05 12.43
CA PRO A 100 -2.30 -3.96 12.71
C PRO A 100 -2.93 -3.35 11.45
N ARG A 101 -2.54 -3.83 10.26
CA ARG A 101 -3.21 -3.52 8.98
C ARG A 101 -4.53 -4.28 8.81
N HIS A 102 -4.77 -5.34 9.58
CA HIS A 102 -5.98 -6.14 9.49
C HIS A 102 -6.97 -5.73 10.58
N PRO A 103 -8.19 -5.28 10.23
CA PRO A 103 -9.21 -4.91 11.22
C PRO A 103 -9.79 -6.14 11.95
N ALA A 104 -9.57 -7.34 11.41
CA ALA A 104 -9.95 -8.60 12.02
C ALA A 104 -8.81 -9.63 11.91
N CYS A 105 -8.80 -10.59 12.82
CA CYS A 105 -7.90 -11.71 12.82
C CYS A 105 -8.07 -12.52 11.53
N ILE A 106 -7.00 -12.60 10.73
CA ILE A 106 -7.01 -13.42 9.51
C ILE A 106 -7.17 -14.92 9.79
N TYR A 107 -6.95 -15.36 11.04
CA TYR A 107 -7.02 -16.77 11.44
C TYR A 107 -8.40 -17.17 11.96
N CYS A 108 -9.01 -16.35 12.83
CA CYS A 108 -10.28 -16.71 13.48
C CYS A 108 -11.44 -15.73 13.20
N GLY A 109 -11.20 -14.64 12.47
CA GLY A 109 -12.23 -13.65 12.15
C GLY A 109 -12.60 -12.68 13.29
N GLN A 110 -12.02 -12.83 14.48
CA GLN A 110 -12.25 -11.90 15.59
C GLN A 110 -11.84 -10.47 15.20
N VAL A 111 -12.71 -9.49 15.40
CA VAL A 111 -12.37 -8.07 15.18
C VAL A 111 -11.31 -7.64 16.19
N ILE A 112 -10.23 -7.04 15.68
CA ILE A 112 -9.03 -6.60 16.44
C ILE A 112 -8.79 -5.09 16.26
N ASP A 113 -9.60 -4.40 15.45
CA ASP A 113 -9.38 -3.00 15.10
C ASP A 113 -9.39 -2.05 16.31
N ASP A 114 -8.19 -1.57 16.67
CA ASP A 114 -7.93 -0.51 17.66
C ASP A 114 -7.71 0.87 16.98
N SER A 115 -8.03 1.02 15.70
CA SER A 115 -7.85 2.28 14.99
C SER A 115 -8.99 3.26 15.29
N VAL A 116 -8.61 4.50 15.61
CA VAL A 116 -9.54 5.66 15.70
C VAL A 116 -10.17 6.04 14.35
N PHE A 117 -9.74 5.40 13.27
CA PHE A 117 -10.26 5.59 11.91
C PHE A 117 -11.03 4.34 11.42
N ALA A 118 -11.57 3.54 12.34
CA ALA A 118 -12.40 2.39 12.00
C ALA A 118 -13.39 2.79 10.90
N ILE A 119 -13.26 2.14 9.74
CA ILE A 119 -14.18 2.33 8.62
C ILE A 119 -15.48 1.67 9.04
N SER A 120 -16.41 2.49 9.55
CA SER A 120 -17.82 2.14 9.72
C SER A 120 -18.44 1.70 8.41
#